data_AF-A0A831WLY6-F1
#
_entry.id   AF-A0A831WLY6-F1
#
_cell.length_a   1.000
_cell.length_b   1.000
_cell.length_c   1.000
_cell.angle_alpha   90.00
_cell.angle_beta   90.00
_cell.angle_gamma   90.00
#
_symmetry.space_group_name_H-M   'P 1'
#
loop_
_entity.id
_entity.type
_entity.pdbx_description
1 polymer ?
#
loop_
_entity_poly.entity_id
_entity_poly.type
_entity_poly.pdbx_seq_one_letter_code
_entity_poly.pdbx_strand_id
1 'polypeptide(L)' 'MEVPKEYISTFNRRIEKQLYSELRRDYSFPRAVCRSLSELFTSYLDLYSVQRDEGQIIFHAASKEVPPGVPVEEMHL' A
#
# COMPACT_ATOMS: atom_id res chain seq x y z
N MET A 1 -0.71 10.04 -17.37
CA MET A 1 -1.82 9.13 -17.02
C MET A 1 -2.22 9.37 -15.57
N GLU A 2 -3.39 9.98 -15.32
CA GLU A 2 -3.86 10.24 -13.96
C GLU A 2 -4.28 8.93 -13.26
N VAL A 3 -3.59 8.56 -12.18
CA VAL A 3 -3.97 7.42 -11.34
C VAL A 3 -5.27 7.77 -10.60
N PRO A 4 -6.33 6.95 -10.69
CA PRO A 4 -7.59 7.26 -10.03
C PRO A 4 -7.44 7.30 -8.50
N LYS A 5 -7.93 8.36 -7.85
CA LYS A 5 -7.81 8.62 -6.41
C LYS A 5 -8.29 7.46 -5.52
N GLU A 6 -9.21 6.66 -6.02
CA GLU A 6 -9.75 5.48 -5.34
C GLU A 6 -8.68 4.41 -5.06
N TYR A 7 -7.73 4.22 -5.98
CA TYR A 7 -6.62 3.26 -5.81
C TYR A 7 -5.65 3.71 -4.72
N ILE A 8 -5.35 5.00 -4.66
CA ILE A 8 -4.48 5.59 -3.62
C ILE A 8 -5.15 5.44 -2.25
N SER A 9 -6.45 5.74 -2.15
CA SER A 9 -7.22 5.60 -0.92
C SER A 9 -7.29 4.16 -0.40
N THR A 10 -7.52 3.19 -1.30
CA THR A 10 -7.54 1.77 -0.91
C THR A 10 -6.16 1.25 -0.52
N PHE A 11 -5.10 1.69 -1.20
CA PHE A 11 -3.73 1.35 -0.85
C PHE A 11 -3.35 1.88 0.55
N ASN A 12 -3.57 3.17 0.81
CA ASN A 12 -3.25 3.80 2.10
C ASN A 12 -4.01 3.13 3.25
N ARG A 13 -5.30 2.84 3.05
CA ARG A 13 -6.13 2.10 4.03
C ARG A 13 -5.61 0.69 4.32
N ARG A 14 -4.95 0.04 3.35
CA ARG A 14 -4.38 -1.30 3.51
C ARG A 14 -3.09 -1.25 4.33
N ILE A 15 -2.21 -0.28 4.05
CA ILE A 15 -0.97 -0.05 4.79
C ILE A 15 -1.24 0.33 6.25
N GLU A 16 -2.16 1.28 6.50
CA GLU A 16 -2.51 1.71 7.85
C GLU A 16 -2.99 0.54 8.74
N LYS A 17 -3.88 -0.30 8.19
CA LYS A 17 -4.41 -1.48 8.90
C LYS A 17 -3.34 -2.53 9.17
N GLN A 18 -2.46 -2.76 8.20
CA GLN A 18 -1.38 -3.74 8.36
C GLN A 18 -0.41 -3.27 9.45
N LEU A 19 0.04 -2.01 9.38
CA LEU A 19 0.94 -1.42 10.37
C LEU A 19 0.33 -1.42 11.78
N TYR A 20 -0.96 -1.08 11.90
CA TYR A 20 -1.67 -1.16 13.17
C TYR A 20 -1.66 -2.58 13.75
N SER A 21 -1.90 -3.59 12.90
CA SER A 21 -1.93 -4.99 13.32
C SER A 21 -0.55 -5.47 13.79
N GLU A 22 0.52 -5.11 13.09
CA GLU A 22 1.91 -5.45 13.44
C GLU A 22 2.31 -4.80 14.77
N LEU A 23 2.06 -3.50 14.95
CA LEU A 23 2.32 -2.78 16.21
C LEU A 23 1.59 -3.40 17.40
N ARG A 24 0.38 -3.92 17.18
CA ARG A 24 -0.42 -4.55 18.22
C ARG A 24 0.04 -5.98 18.53
N ARG A 25 0.44 -6.75 17.51
CA ARG A 25 0.80 -8.16 17.65
C ARG A 25 2.23 -8.36 18.12
N ASP A 26 3.16 -7.62 17.52
CA ASP A 26 4.59 -7.88 17.70
C ASP A 26 5.18 -7.04 18.84
N TYR A 27 4.61 -5.86 19.07
CA TYR A 27 5.06 -4.93 20.12
C TYR A 27 4.08 -4.77 21.28
N SER A 28 2.90 -5.41 21.19
CA SER A 28 1.87 -5.40 22.25
C SER A 28 1.45 -4.00 22.71
N PHE A 29 1.54 -3.00 21.83
CA PHE A 29 1.21 -1.63 22.19
C PHE A 29 -0.29 -1.45 22.49
N PRO A 30 -0.64 -0.51 23.40
CA PRO A 30 -2.03 -0.11 23.61
C PRO A 30 -2.67 0.40 22.32
N ARG A 31 -3.99 0.20 22.16
CA ARG A 31 -4.73 0.57 20.95
C ARG A 31 -4.52 2.03 20.53
N ALA A 32 -4.50 2.93 21.51
CA ALA A 32 -4.27 4.36 21.27
C ALA A 32 -2.88 4.61 20.68
N VAL A 33 -1.85 3.93 21.19
CA VAL A 33 -0.47 4.05 20.69
C VAL A 33 -0.35 3.48 19.29
N CYS A 34 -0.92 2.30 19.02
CA CYS A 34 -0.96 1.74 17.67
C CYS A 34 -1.60 2.71 16.67
N ARG A 35 -2.75 3.31 17.03
CA ARG A 35 -3.46 4.25 16.15
C ARG A 35 -2.63 5.50 15.86
N SER A 36 -2.10 6.14 16.90
CA SER A 36 -1.26 7.33 16.75
C SER A 36 -0.01 7.06 15.92
N LEU A 37 0.65 5.92 16.12
CA LEU A 37 1.82 5.54 15.34
C LEU A 37 1.47 5.24 13.88
N SER A 38 0.39 4.50 13.62
CA SER A 38 -0.03 4.20 12.24
C SER A 38 -0.38 5.47 11.46
N GLU A 39 -1.10 6.41 12.07
CA GLU A 39 -1.41 7.72 11.49
C GLU A 39 -0.14 8.56 11.27
N LEU A 40 0.79 8.56 12.23
CA LEU A 40 2.08 9.27 12.10
C LEU A 40 2.94 8.71 10.97
N PHE A 41 3.10 7.40 10.88
CA PHE A 41 3.88 6.78 9.80
C PHE A 41 3.26 7.02 8.43
N THR A 42 1.93 6.92 8.32
CA THR A 42 1.24 7.13 7.04
C THR A 42 1.39 8.58 6.58
N SER A 43 1.18 9.55 7.48
CA SER A 43 1.37 10.98 7.17
C SER A 43 2.82 11.32 6.84
N TYR A 44 3.79 10.71 7.53
CA TYR A 44 5.20 10.87 7.23
C TYR A 44 5.54 10.29 5.85
N LEU A 45 5.04 9.09 5.52
CA LEU A 45 5.22 8.50 4.20
C LEU A 45 4.60 9.35 3.11
N ASP A 46 3.41 9.93 3.32
CA ASP A 46 2.79 10.86 2.37
C ASP A 46 3.65 12.14 2.16
N LEU A 47 4.34 12.60 3.20
CA LEU A 47 5.21 13.78 3.17
C LEU A 47 6.49 13.55 2.35
N TYR A 48 7.04 12.34 2.40
CA TYR A 48 8.27 11.95 1.68
C TYR A 48 8.01 11.14 0.43
N SER A 49 6.76 10.72 0.18
CA SER A 49 6.33 10.34 -1.15
C SER A 49 6.31 11.61 -1.98
N VAL A 50 7.48 11.99 -2.48
CA VAL A 50 7.62 12.78 -3.71
C VAL A 50 6.54 12.24 -4.65
N GLN A 51 5.70 13.14 -5.20
CA GLN A 51 4.76 12.80 -6.26
C GLN A 51 5.46 11.80 -7.19
N ARG A 52 5.04 10.53 -7.14
CA ARG A 52 5.66 9.53 -7.98
C ARG A 52 5.47 10.02 -9.41
N ASP A 53 6.57 10.29 -10.09
CA ASP A 53 6.52 10.76 -11.47
C ASP A 53 5.70 9.75 -12.28
N GLU A 54 4.95 10.24 -13.28
CA GLU A 54 4.17 9.38 -14.15
C GLU A 54 5.09 8.27 -14.72
N GLY A 55 4.75 7.01 -14.43
CA GLY A 55 5.52 5.83 -14.89
C GLY A 55 6.31 5.09 -13.80
N GLN A 56 6.38 5.60 -12.57
CA GLN A 56 7.11 4.94 -11.48
C GLN A 56 6.34 3.75 -10.85
N ILE A 57 5.03 3.66 -11.07
CA ILE A 57 4.21 2.47 -10.79
C ILE A 57 3.54 2.04 -12.09
N ILE A 58 3.92 0.87 -12.59
CA ILE A 58 3.30 0.28 -13.78
C ILE A 58 2.34 -0.82 -13.29
N PHE A 59 1.04 -0.58 -13.46
CA PHE A 59 0.03 -1.60 -13.20
C PHE A 59 -0.15 -2.44 -14.45
N HIS A 60 0.15 -3.73 -14.36
CA HIS A 60 -0.13 -4.70 -15.41
C HIS A 60 -1.48 -5.36 -15.11
N ALA A 61 -2.44 -5.20 -16.02
CA ALA A 61 -3.73 -5.87 -15.91
C ALA A 61 -3.55 -7.36 -16.24
N ALA A 62 -3.57 -8.23 -15.23
CA ALA A 62 -3.51 -9.67 -15.42
C ALA A 62 -4.92 -10.26 -15.60
N SER A 63 -5.07 -11.23 -16.51
CA SER A 63 -6.31 -12.03 -16.61
C SER A 63 -6.59 -12.74 -15.28
N LYS A 64 -7.88 -12.94 -14.96
CA LYS A 64 -8.32 -13.69 -13.77
C LYS A 64 -7.74 -15.11 -13.72
N GLU A 65 -7.34 -15.63 -14.86
CA GLU A 65 -6.78 -16.97 -15.03
C GLU A 65 -5.29 -17.04 -14.66
N VAL A 66 -4.60 -15.90 -14.49
CA VAL A 66 -3.19 -15.88 -14.10
C VAL A 66 -3.08 -16.15 -12.59
N PRO A 67 -2.37 -17.22 -12.18
CA PRO A 67 -2.20 -17.54 -10.77
C PRO A 67 -1.32 -16.50 -10.07
N PRO A 68 -1.53 -16.28 -8.75
CA PRO A 68 -0.72 -15.35 -7.98
C PRO A 68 0.74 -15.81 -7.91
N GLY A 69 1.68 -14.88 -8.08
CA GLY A 69 3.12 -15.14 -7.98
C GLY A 69 3.82 -15.36 -9.33
N VAL A 70 3.11 -15.30 -10.46
CA VAL A 70 3.73 -15.28 -11.78
C VAL A 70 4.37 -13.91 -12.04
N PRO A 71 5.66 -13.83 -12.44
CA PRO A 71 6.29 -12.58 -12.84
C PRO A 71 5.57 -11.92 -14.01
N VAL A 72 5.55 -10.60 -14.03
CA VAL A 72 4.82 -9.81 -15.05
C VAL A 72 5.33 -10.10 -16.47
N GLU A 73 6.63 -10.34 -16.62
CA GLU A 73 7.28 -10.64 -17.90
C GLU A 73 6.83 -11.99 -18.48
N GLU A 74 6.36 -12.89 -17.63
CA GLU A 74 5.85 -14.21 -17.97
C GLU A 74 4.32 -14.22 -18.15
N MET A 75 3.65 -13.13 -17.79
CA MET A 75 2.25 -12.94 -18.13
C MET A 75 2.19 -12.63 -19.63
N HIS A 76 1.72 -13.59 -20.42
CA HIS A 76 1.33 -13.35 -21.80
C HIS A 76 0.09 -12.42 -21.81
N LEU A 77 0.32 -11.12 -21.65
CA LEU A 77 -0.67 -10.05 -21.61
C LEU A 77 -1.38 -9.87 -22.97
#